data_AF-A0A497NX64-F1
#
_entry.id   AF-A0A497NX64-F1
#
_cell.length_a   1.000
_cell.length_b   1.000
_cell.length_c   1.000
_cell.angle_alpha   90.00
_cell.angle_beta   90.00
_cell.angle_gamma   90.00
#
_symmetry.space_group_name_H-M   'P 1'
#
loop_
_entity.id
_entity.type
_entity.pdbx_description
1 polymer ?
#
loop_
_entity_poly.entity_id
_entity_poly.type
_entity_poly.pdbx_seq_one_letter_code
_entity_poly.pdbx_strand_id
1 'polypeptide(L)'
;MDKVVSTQMGQNIFAFRVEDIDLERLKVIMGQVADAARMLPRGHAIFKGHAIRVRSPVISVVDKVVEPASVRKDILSAWRGS
;
A
#
# COMPACT_ATOMS: atom_id res chain seq x y z
N MET A 1 15.62 -2.54 4.15
CA MET A 1 14.88 -1.32 3.78
C MET A 1 13.41 -1.56 4.09
N ASP A 2 12.96 -1.17 5.28
CA ASP A 2 11.53 -1.12 5.65
C ASP A 2 10.95 0.12 4.99
N LYS A 3 10.61 -0.01 3.70
CA LYS A 3 10.07 1.07 2.87
C LYS A 3 8.54 0.98 2.82
N VAL A 4 7.91 0.84 3.98
CA VAL A 4 6.53 1.31 4.12
C VAL A 4 6.66 2.82 4.15
N VAL A 5 6.56 3.39 2.95
CA VAL A 5 6.53 4.80 2.65
C VAL A 5 5.45 5.43 3.52
N SER A 6 5.80 5.83 4.74
CA SER A 6 5.05 6.77 5.54
C SER A 6 5.13 8.09 4.78
N THR A 7 4.19 8.29 3.87
CA THR A 7 4.04 9.56 3.20
C THR A 7 3.50 10.51 4.26
N GLN A 8 4.42 11.16 4.98
CA GLN A 8 4.17 12.25 5.90
C GLN A 8 3.69 13.48 5.12
N MET A 9 2.47 13.42 4.60
CA MET A 9 1.71 14.57 4.14
C MET A 9 0.33 14.46 4.78
N GLY A 10 0.22 14.90 6.04
CA GLY A 10 -1.05 15.06 6.74
C GLY A 10 -1.85 13.77 6.99
N GLN A 11 -1.30 12.84 7.78
CA GLN A 11 -2.03 11.80 8.52
C GLN A 11 -3.05 10.97 7.69
N ASN A 12 -2.73 10.65 6.45
CA ASN A 12 -3.53 9.76 5.62
C ASN A 12 -2.76 8.45 5.39
N ILE A 13 -3.39 7.31 5.66
CA ILE A 13 -2.78 5.99 5.55
C ILE A 13 -3.43 5.24 4.40
N PHE A 14 -2.58 4.67 3.54
CA PHE A 14 -2.97 3.71 2.51
C PHE A 14 -2.27 2.38 2.80
N ALA A 15 -3.05 1.31 2.91
CA ALA A 15 -2.54 -0.03 3.15
C ALA A 15 -3.05 -0.99 2.08
N PHE A 16 -2.12 -1.51 1.28
CA PHE A 16 -2.36 -2.62 0.36
C PHE A 16 -2.29 -3.95 1.12
N ARG A 17 -2.38 -5.08 0.40
CA ARG A 17 -2.16 -6.39 1.01
C ARG A 17 -0.79 -6.47 1.69
N VAL A 18 -0.79 -6.79 2.98
CA VAL A 18 0.40 -6.92 3.83
C VAL A 18 0.48 -8.30 4.50
N GLU A 19 1.69 -8.71 4.85
CA GLU A 19 1.98 -9.96 5.58
C GLU A 19 1.88 -9.75 7.09
N ASP A 20 1.96 -10.83 7.86
CA ASP A 20 1.57 -10.86 9.29
C ASP A 20 2.33 -9.85 10.17
N ILE A 21 3.63 -9.66 9.95
CA ILE A 21 4.43 -8.70 10.74
C ILE A 21 4.01 -7.25 10.50
N ASP A 22 3.67 -6.91 9.26
CA ASP A 22 3.21 -5.58 8.88
C ASP A 22 1.75 -5.35 9.28
N LEU A 23 0.95 -6.43 9.33
CA LEU A 23 -0.43 -6.37 9.76
C LEU A 23 -0.57 -5.99 11.24
N GLU A 24 0.28 -6.52 12.12
CA GLU A 24 0.27 -6.15 13.53
C GLU A 24 0.52 -4.65 13.72
N ARG A 25 1.49 -4.11 12.99
CA ARG A 25 1.77 -2.67 12.97
C ARG A 25 0.57 -1.87 12.43
N LEU A 26 -0.07 -2.37 11.38
CA LEU A 26 -1.25 -1.73 10.78
C LEU A 26 -2.45 -1.69 11.74
N LYS A 27 -2.66 -2.76 12.53
CA LYS A 27 -3.71 -2.85 13.54
C LYS A 27 -3.58 -1.78 14.63
N VAL A 28 -2.35 -1.46 15.06
CA VAL A 28 -2.10 -0.39 16.04
C VAL A 28 -2.63 0.97 15.54
N ILE A 29 -2.60 1.20 14.22
CA ILE A 29 -2.93 2.50 13.64
C ILE A 29 -4.38 2.57 13.13
N MET A 30 -4.87 1.49 12.52
CA MET A 30 -6.19 1.45 11.89
C MET A 30 -7.26 0.76 12.74
N GLY A 31 -6.87 -0.03 13.75
CA GLY A 31 -7.77 -0.89 14.53
C GLY A 31 -8.11 -2.18 13.79
N GLN A 32 -9.22 -2.83 14.17
CA GLN A 32 -9.66 -4.14 13.64
C GLN A 32 -9.84 -4.17 12.13
N VAL A 33 -10.13 -3.02 11.50
CA VAL A 33 -10.29 -2.94 10.03
C VAL A 33 -9.04 -3.37 9.25
N ALA A 34 -7.87 -3.33 9.89
CA ALA A 34 -6.62 -3.77 9.29
C ALA A 34 -6.67 -5.24 8.88
N ASP A 35 -7.50 -6.09 9.51
CA ASP A 35 -7.65 -7.49 9.14
C ASP A 35 -8.10 -7.68 7.68
N ALA A 36 -8.88 -6.73 7.14
CA ALA A 36 -9.27 -6.76 5.73
C ALA A 36 -8.08 -6.64 4.77
N ALA A 37 -6.94 -6.08 5.22
CA ALA A 37 -5.73 -5.94 4.40
C ALA A 37 -5.22 -7.29 3.90
N ARG A 38 -5.39 -8.38 4.66
CA ARG A 38 -4.97 -9.74 4.25
C ARG A 38 -5.66 -10.22 2.98
N MET A 39 -6.91 -9.79 2.79
CA MET A 39 -7.78 -10.28 1.72
C MET A 39 -7.85 -9.31 0.53
N LEU A 40 -7.15 -8.17 0.59
CA LEU A 40 -7.20 -7.19 -0.48
C LEU A 40 -6.66 -7.77 -1.79
N PRO A 41 -7.43 -7.70 -2.89
CA PRO A 41 -6.93 -8.01 -4.21
C PRO A 41 -5.81 -7.05 -4.61
N ARG A 42 -5.00 -7.46 -5.60
CA ARG A 42 -3.98 -6.57 -6.17
C ARG A 42 -4.63 -5.29 -6.67
N GLY A 43 -3.97 -4.14 -6.43
CA GLY A 43 -4.49 -2.83 -6.81
C GLY A 43 -5.57 -2.28 -5.87
N HIS A 44 -5.93 -2.97 -4.78
CA HIS A 44 -6.85 -2.45 -3.77
C HIS A 44 -6.10 -2.03 -2.51
N ALA A 45 -6.57 -0.95 -1.88
CA ALA A 45 -6.02 -0.44 -0.63
C ALA A 45 -7.12 -0.05 0.35
N ILE A 46 -6.86 -0.24 1.65
CA ILE A 46 -7.63 0.41 2.70
C ILE A 46 -7.05 1.81 2.91
N PHE A 47 -7.94 2.79 2.95
CA PHE A 47 -7.64 4.18 3.19
C PHE A 47 -8.27 4.63 4.52
N LYS A 48 -7.46 5.33 5.33
CA LYS A 48 -7.94 6.10 6.49
C LYS A 48 -7.31 7.48 6.44
N GLY A 49 -8.14 8.49 6.20
CA GLY A 49 -7.71 9.88 6.22
C GLY A 49 -7.98 10.55 7.56
N HIS A 50 -7.01 11.32 8.07
CA HIS A 50 -7.23 12.19 9.23
C HIS A 50 -7.60 13.62 8.80
N ALA A 51 -7.11 14.06 7.63
CA ALA A 51 -7.43 15.37 7.06
C ALA A 51 -8.86 15.43 6.45
N ILE A 52 -9.38 14.28 6.01
CA ILE A 52 -10.77 14.10 5.59
C ILE A 52 -11.45 13.34 6.72
N ARG A 53 -12.55 13.85 7.30
CA ARG A 53 -13.32 13.17 8.38
C ARG A 53 -14.05 11.93 7.85
N VAL A 54 -13.31 10.93 7.41
CA VAL A 54 -13.88 9.63 7.06
C VAL A 54 -14.03 8.84 8.37
N ARG A 55 -15.27 8.69 8.83
CA ARG A 55 -15.59 8.01 10.10
C ARG A 55 -15.28 6.52 10.06
N SER A 56 -15.24 5.94 8.87
CA SER A 56 -14.94 4.53 8.62
C SER A 56 -13.84 4.40 7.58
N PRO A 57 -12.89 3.47 7.73
CA PRO A 57 -11.94 3.15 6.68
C PRO A 57 -12.64 2.73 5.39
N VAL A 58 -12.10 3.13 4.24
CA VAL A 58 -12.67 2.89 2.92
C VAL A 58 -11.75 1.97 2.14
N ILE A 59 -12.31 0.98 1.44
CA ILE A 59 -11.56 0.20 0.44
C ILE A 59 -11.64 0.95 -0.88
N SER A 60 -10.48 1.28 -1.44
CA SER A 60 -10.36 1.94 -2.74
C SER A 60 -9.66 1.04 -3.74
N VAL A 61 -10.11 1.10 -4.99
CA VAL A 61 -9.34 0.65 -6.14
C VAL A 61 -8.30 1.72 -6.44
N VAL A 62 -7.07 1.31 -6.75
CA VAL A 62 -5.94 2.17 -7.08
C VAL A 62 -5.50 1.84 -8.50
N ASP A 63 -5.74 2.79 -9.40
CA ASP A 63 -5.34 2.66 -10.79
C ASP A 63 -3.83 2.86 -10.97
N LYS A 64 -3.22 1.99 -11.77
CA LYS A 64 -1.82 2.14 -12.17
C LYS A 64 -1.72 3.22 -13.24
N VAL A 65 -1.24 4.40 -12.87
CA VAL A 65 -1.06 5.52 -13.81
C VAL A 65 0.23 5.38 -14.63
N VAL A 66 1.28 4.80 -14.03
CA VAL A 66 2.59 4.67 -14.67
C VAL A 66 3.26 3.35 -14.29
N GLU A 67 4.10 2.85 -15.19
CA GLU A 67 5.02 1.74 -14.93
C GLU A 67 6.42 2.32 -14.65
N PRO A 68 6.99 2.13 -13.45
CA PRO A 68 8.30 2.70 -13.15
C PRO A 68 9.37 2.06 -14.04
N ALA A 69 10.17 2.88 -14.72
CA ALA A 69 11.24 2.42 -15.61
C ALA A 69 12.30 1.56 -14.89
N SER A 70 12.42 1.71 -13.56
CA SER A 70 13.38 0.97 -12.73
C SER A 70 12.98 -0.49 -12.45
N VAL A 71 11.75 -0.89 -12.75
CA VAL A 71 11.31 -2.29 -12.60
C VAL A 71 11.66 -3.03 -13.89
N ARG A 72 12.94 -3.38 -14.04
CA ARG A 72 13.36 -4.29 -15.12
C ARG A 72 12.79 -5.68 -14.85
N LYS A 73 12.21 -6.29 -15.90
CA LYS A 73 11.44 -7.54 -15.81
C LYS A 73 12.30 -8.72 -15.32
N ASP A 74 13.61 -8.70 -15.57
CA ASP A 74 14.60 -9.66 -15.11
C ASP A 74 16.02 -9.19 -15.46
N ILE A 75 17.05 -9.91 -14.96
CA ILE A 75 18.48 -9.63 -15.27
C ILE A 75 18.78 -9.78 -16.77
N LEU A 76 18.04 -10.64 -17.47
CA LEU A 76 18.22 -10.94 -18.89
C LEU A 76 17.75 -9.78 -19.78
N SER A 77 16.63 -9.15 -19.42
CA SER A 77 16.08 -7.95 -20.05
C SER A 77 16.90 -6.71 -19.70
N ALA A 78 17.66 -6.73 -18.60
CA ALA A 78 18.66 -5.70 -18.31
C ALA A 78 19.91 -5.79 -19.21
N TRP A 79 20.31 -7.00 -19.65
CA TRP A 79 21.53 -7.25 -20.43
C TRP A 79 21.34 -7.16 -21.95
N ARG A 80 20.13 -7.45 -22.46
CA ARG A 80 19.82 -7.35 -23.92
C ARG A 80 19.73 -5.92 -24.46
N GLY A 81 19.78 -4.91 -23.59
CA GLY A 81 19.68 -3.49 -23.95
C GLY A 81 21.00 -2.72 -23.97
N SER A 82 22.14 -3.41 -23.82
CA SER A 82 23.50 -2.83 -23.84
C SER A 82 24.28 -3.27 -25.06
#